data_AF-A0A496VEC2-F1
#
_entry.id   AF-A0A496VEC2-F1
#
_cell.length_a   1.000
_cell.length_b   1.000
_cell.length_c   1.000
_cell.angle_alpha   90.00
_cell.angle_beta   90.00
_cell.angle_gamma   90.00
#
_symmetry.space_group_name_H-M   'P 1'
#
loop_
_entity.id
_entity.type
_entity.pdbx_description
1 polymer ?
#
loop_
_entity_poly.entity_id
_entity_poly.type
_entity_poly.pdbx_seq_one_letter_code
_entity_poly.pdbx_strand_id
1 'polypeptide(L)'
;MTRLRPVILKVYVEHLMAAGDATTAEPLLREGLKYQWDNDLVALYGELETANTSQQISYAENWLKSPEKDPVLLQTLGQLCLRNRLREKAQQYLEESVNLESSPKIYQLLGELSTQKGEPAQASKYYRRGLQLALEEFS
;
A
#
# COMPACT_ATOMS: atom_id res chain seq x y z
N MET A 1 -22.41 -13.22 6.66
CA MET A 1 -22.02 -12.28 5.60
C MET A 1 -21.57 -13.07 4.38
N THR A 2 -22.08 -12.73 3.20
CA THR A 2 -21.83 -13.43 1.93
C THR A 2 -20.36 -13.33 1.55
N ARG A 3 -19.69 -14.47 1.31
CA ARG A 3 -18.30 -14.50 0.86
C ARG A 3 -18.25 -14.11 -0.61
N LEU A 4 -17.65 -12.95 -0.92
CA LEU A 4 -17.45 -12.49 -2.29
C LEU A 4 -16.10 -13.00 -2.81
N ARG A 5 -16.03 -13.35 -4.10
CA ARG A 5 -14.76 -13.61 -4.77
C ARG A 5 -13.95 -12.31 -4.84
N PRO A 6 -12.60 -12.34 -4.81
CA PRO A 6 -11.77 -11.13 -4.81
C PRO A 6 -12.12 -10.13 -5.91
N VAL A 7 -12.38 -10.61 -7.13
CA VAL A 7 -12.78 -9.76 -8.27
C VAL A 7 -14.06 -8.96 -7.99
N ILE A 8 -15.07 -9.57 -7.37
CA ILE A 8 -16.35 -8.89 -7.07
C ILE A 8 -16.15 -7.95 -5.89
N LEU A 9 -15.38 -8.39 -4.89
CA LEU A 9 -15.08 -7.58 -3.71
C LEU A 9 -14.30 -6.31 -4.08
N LYS A 10 -13.32 -6.43 -5.00
CA LYS A 10 -12.54 -5.31 -5.53
C LYS A 10 -13.44 -4.21 -6.10
N VAL A 11 -14.27 -4.57 -7.08
CA VAL A 11 -15.21 -3.62 -7.73
C VAL A 11 -16.15 -2.99 -6.70
N TYR A 12 -16.66 -3.78 -5.76
CA TYR A 12 -17.56 -3.26 -4.74
C TYR A 12 -16.86 -2.27 -3.80
N VAL A 13 -15.64 -2.57 -3.37
CA VAL A 13 -14.84 -1.69 -2.51
C VAL A 13 -14.44 -0.40 -3.24
N GLU A 14 -14.06 -0.48 -4.51
CA GLU A 14 -13.75 0.70 -5.33
C GLU A 14 -14.97 1.66 -5.40
N HIS A 15 -16.18 1.11 -5.54
CA HIS A 15 -17.41 1.92 -5.49
C HIS A 15 -17.64 2.55 -4.11
N LEU A 16 -17.41 1.81 -3.02
CA LEU A 16 -17.52 2.35 -1.65
C LEU A 16 -16.50 3.46 -1.40
N MET A 17 -15.27 3.29 -1.88
CA MET A 17 -14.21 4.30 -1.81
C MET A 17 -14.60 5.57 -2.58
N ALA A 18 -15.11 5.42 -3.80
CA ALA A 18 -15.61 6.56 -4.59
C ALA A 18 -16.78 7.29 -3.91
N ALA A 19 -17.60 6.57 -3.12
CA ALA A 19 -18.67 7.14 -2.32
C ALA A 19 -18.21 7.72 -0.97
N GLY A 20 -16.92 7.57 -0.61
CA GLY A 20 -16.36 8.00 0.69
C GLY A 20 -16.74 7.09 1.87
N ASP A 21 -17.32 5.92 1.63
CA ASP A 21 -17.72 4.98 2.67
C ASP A 21 -16.57 4.02 3.05
N ALA A 22 -15.54 4.60 3.65
CA ALA A 22 -14.43 3.82 4.18
C ALA A 22 -14.82 2.94 5.36
N THR A 23 -15.87 3.32 6.09
CA THR A 23 -16.39 2.57 7.24
C THR A 23 -16.93 1.20 6.87
N THR A 24 -17.58 1.09 5.70
CA THR A 24 -18.06 -0.18 5.16
C THR A 24 -16.95 -0.93 4.42
N ALA A 25 -16.10 -0.21 3.67
CA ALA A 25 -15.05 -0.82 2.84
C ALA A 25 -13.97 -1.54 3.66
N GLU A 26 -13.50 -0.93 4.75
CA GLU A 26 -12.40 -1.45 5.58
C GLU A 26 -12.64 -2.89 6.09
N PRO A 27 -13.75 -3.19 6.78
CA PRO A 27 -13.98 -4.54 7.31
C PRO A 27 -14.19 -5.57 6.20
N LEU A 28 -14.77 -5.16 5.06
CA LEU A 28 -14.97 -6.04 3.91
C LEU A 28 -13.63 -6.48 3.30
N LEU A 29 -12.69 -5.55 3.14
CA LEU A 29 -11.33 -5.87 2.69
C LEU A 29 -10.63 -6.81 3.67
N ARG A 30 -10.68 -6.54 4.98
CA ARG A 30 -10.04 -7.40 5.99
C ARG A 30 -10.60 -8.81 5.99
N GLU A 31 -11.93 -8.96 5.94
CA GLU A 31 -12.56 -10.28 5.89
C GLU A 31 -12.27 -11.00 4.57
N GLY A 32 -12.19 -10.27 3.46
CA GLY A 32 -11.76 -10.79 2.16
C GLY A 32 -10.34 -11.36 2.20
N LEU A 33 -9.38 -10.55 2.68
CA LEU A 33 -7.97 -10.92 2.80
C LEU A 33 -7.73 -12.09 3.77
N LYS A 34 -8.55 -12.21 4.82
CA LYS A 34 -8.52 -13.36 5.73
C LYS A 34 -8.96 -14.66 5.05
N TYR A 35 -9.89 -14.58 4.10
CA TYR A 35 -10.41 -15.75 3.40
C TYR A 35 -9.51 -16.15 2.23
N GLN A 36 -9.08 -15.17 1.43
CA GLN A 36 -8.21 -15.35 0.29
C GLN A 36 -7.29 -14.14 0.18
N TRP A 37 -5.98 -14.39 0.35
CA TRP A 37 -4.98 -13.37 0.11
C TRP A 37 -4.99 -12.95 -1.36
N ASP A 38 -5.04 -11.65 -1.60
CA ASP A 38 -5.11 -11.07 -2.94
C ASP A 38 -4.45 -9.69 -2.92
N ASN A 39 -3.43 -9.52 -3.76
CA ASN A 39 -2.58 -8.33 -3.73
C ASN A 39 -3.33 -7.07 -4.15
N ASP A 40 -4.36 -7.16 -5.00
CA ASP A 40 -5.17 -6.00 -5.37
C ASP A 40 -6.00 -5.53 -4.16
N LEU A 41 -6.53 -6.47 -3.37
CA LEU A 41 -7.25 -6.13 -2.14
C LEU A 41 -6.33 -5.51 -1.08
N VAL A 42 -5.06 -5.95 -1.01
CA VAL A 42 -4.05 -5.34 -0.14
C VAL A 42 -3.76 -3.90 -0.59
N ALA A 43 -3.55 -3.68 -1.89
CA ALA A 43 -3.32 -2.34 -2.44
C ALA A 43 -4.50 -1.39 -2.17
N LEU A 44 -5.74 -1.84 -2.41
CA LEU A 44 -6.95 -1.07 -2.09
C LEU A 44 -7.03 -0.74 -0.59
N TYR A 45 -6.59 -1.65 0.28
CA TYR A 45 -6.55 -1.40 1.72
C TYR A 45 -5.57 -0.26 2.08
N GLY A 46 -4.45 -0.12 1.38
CA GLY A 46 -3.51 1.00 1.56
C GLY A 46 -4.03 2.34 1.06
N GLU A 47 -4.82 2.32 -0.01
CA GLU A 47 -5.45 3.51 -0.58
C GLU A 47 -6.63 4.01 0.25
N LEU A 48 -7.28 3.12 1.01
CA LEU A 48 -8.42 3.47 1.83
C LEU A 48 -8.07 4.51 2.91
N GLU A 49 -8.78 5.64 2.89
CA GLU A 49 -8.70 6.68 3.92
C GLU A 49 -9.71 6.40 5.03
N THR A 50 -9.23 5.81 6.11
CA THR A 50 -10.06 5.51 7.29
C THR A 50 -9.93 6.62 8.33
N ALA A 51 -10.95 6.78 9.18
CA ALA A 51 -10.91 7.72 10.31
C ALA A 51 -9.80 7.41 11.32
N ASN A 52 -9.34 6.16 11.40
CA ASN A 52 -8.29 5.72 12.32
C ASN A 52 -7.16 4.99 11.56
N THR A 53 -6.31 5.76 10.89
CA THR A 53 -5.17 5.22 10.14
C THR A 53 -4.19 4.44 11.03
N SER A 54 -4.03 4.80 12.31
CA SER A 54 -3.18 4.04 13.25
C SER A 54 -3.69 2.62 13.47
N GLN A 55 -5.00 2.44 13.58
CA GLN A 55 -5.62 1.12 13.70
C GLN A 55 -5.50 0.33 12.38
N GLN A 56 -5.67 1.00 11.23
CA GLN A 56 -5.46 0.42 9.90
C GLN A 56 -4.03 -0.11 9.73
N ILE A 57 -3.02 0.65 10.16
CA ILE A 57 -1.62 0.21 10.18
C ILE A 57 -1.46 -1.03 11.06
N SER A 58 -2.04 -1.04 12.27
CA SER A 58 -1.96 -2.19 13.15
C SER A 58 -2.56 -3.47 12.55
N TYR A 59 -3.69 -3.36 11.82
CA TYR A 59 -4.24 -4.51 11.11
C TYR A 59 -3.32 -4.98 9.98
N ALA A 60 -2.77 -4.07 9.18
CA ALA A 60 -1.84 -4.43 8.12
C ALA A 60 -0.53 -5.04 8.65
N GLU A 61 0.02 -4.52 9.76
CA GLU A 61 1.21 -5.08 10.42
C GLU A 61 0.96 -6.51 10.92
N ASN A 62 -0.28 -6.85 11.32
CA ASN A 62 -0.62 -8.21 11.73
C ASN A 62 -0.56 -9.22 10.56
N TRP A 63 -0.68 -8.76 9.32
CA TRP A 63 -0.56 -9.64 8.14
C TRP A 63 0.89 -10.03 7.82
N LEU A 64 1.88 -9.25 8.30
CA LEU A 64 3.31 -9.58 8.16
C LEU A 64 3.74 -10.84 8.93
N LYS A 65 2.85 -11.44 9.73
CA LYS A 65 3.12 -12.69 10.45
C LYS A 65 3.24 -13.91 9.54
N SER A 66 2.91 -13.76 8.24
CA SER A 66 3.18 -14.79 7.23
C SER A 66 4.69 -14.95 6.99
N PRO A 67 5.21 -16.18 6.80
CA PRO A 67 6.64 -16.41 6.53
C PRO A 67 7.11 -15.81 5.20
N GLU A 68 6.19 -15.59 4.24
CA GLU A 68 6.48 -14.92 2.98
C GLU A 68 6.18 -13.42 3.10
N LYS A 69 7.22 -12.61 2.90
CA LYS A 69 7.09 -11.16 2.83
C LYS A 69 6.51 -10.78 1.48
N ASP A 70 5.30 -10.23 1.48
CA ASP A 70 4.63 -9.74 0.28
C ASP A 70 5.06 -8.29 -0.02
N PRO A 71 5.70 -8.01 -1.17
CA PRO A 71 6.10 -6.66 -1.54
C PRO A 71 4.92 -5.69 -1.63
N VAL A 72 3.71 -6.15 -1.96
CA VAL A 72 2.51 -5.30 -2.04
C VAL A 72 2.02 -4.91 -0.64
N LEU A 73 2.15 -5.81 0.33
CA LEU A 73 1.87 -5.51 1.74
C LEU A 73 2.86 -4.49 2.32
N LEU A 74 4.15 -4.64 2.02
CA LEU A 74 5.18 -3.69 2.46
C LEU A 74 4.97 -2.30 1.83
N GLN A 75 4.62 -2.24 0.55
CA GLN A 75 4.21 -1.00 -0.13
C GLN A 75 3.03 -0.33 0.58
N THR A 76 2.00 -1.11 0.87
CA THR A 76 0.78 -0.67 1.57
C THR A 76 1.11 -0.10 2.95
N LEU A 77 1.94 -0.79 3.73
CA LEU A 77 2.39 -0.31 5.04
C LEU A 77 3.23 0.96 4.93
N GLY A 78 4.11 1.05 3.93
CA GLY A 78 4.89 2.25 3.63
C GLY A 78 4.00 3.46 3.33
N GLN A 79 2.99 3.29 2.47
CA GLN A 79 2.02 4.33 2.13
C GLN A 79 1.21 4.80 3.35
N LEU A 80 0.67 3.86 4.14
CA LEU A 80 -0.09 4.19 5.35
C LEU A 80 0.79 4.93 6.38
N CYS A 81 2.04 4.50 6.55
CA CYS A 81 3.00 5.14 7.45
C CYS A 81 3.38 6.56 6.98
N LEU A 82 3.57 6.77 5.67
CA LEU A 82 3.79 8.10 5.10
C LEU A 82 2.63 9.06 5.39
N ARG A 83 1.39 8.60 5.16
CA ARG A 83 0.17 9.38 5.46
C ARG A 83 0.08 9.76 6.95
N ASN A 84 0.54 8.87 7.83
CA ASN A 84 0.53 9.08 9.28
C ASN A 84 1.81 9.72 9.85
N ARG A 85 2.72 10.23 8.99
CA ARG A 85 4.00 10.86 9.37
C ARG A 85 4.96 9.95 10.16
N LEU A 86 4.81 8.63 10.04
CA LEU A 86 5.69 7.62 10.64
C LEU A 86 6.86 7.31 9.70
N ARG A 87 7.74 8.29 9.50
CA ARG A 87 8.73 8.28 8.42
C ARG A 87 9.77 7.17 8.55
N GLU A 88 10.18 6.84 9.76
CA GLU A 88 11.16 5.79 10.04
C GLU A 88 10.59 4.42 9.67
N LYS A 89 9.35 4.14 10.08
CA LYS A 89 8.63 2.92 9.70
C LYS A 89 8.38 2.85 8.20
N ALA A 90 7.95 3.95 7.59
CA ALA A 90 7.76 4.02 6.15
C ALA A 90 9.04 3.68 5.40
N GLN A 91 10.18 4.26 5.81
CA GLN A 91 11.48 3.95 5.23
C GLN A 91 11.80 2.46 5.32
N GLN A 92 11.67 1.88 6.51
CA GLN A 92 11.97 0.46 6.74
C GLN A 92 11.13 -0.44 5.82
N TYR A 93 9.81 -0.22 5.74
CA TYR A 93 8.94 -1.04 4.89
C TYR A 93 9.25 -0.87 3.39
N LEU A 94 9.51 0.37 2.94
CA LEU A 94 9.80 0.64 1.53
C LEU A 94 11.16 0.09 1.11
N GLU A 95 12.20 0.21 1.94
CA GLU A 95 13.52 -0.37 1.66
C GLU A 95 13.46 -1.89 1.60
N GLU A 96 12.70 -2.51 2.52
CA GLU A 96 12.45 -3.95 2.49
C GLU A 96 11.70 -4.36 1.21
N SER A 97 10.68 -3.59 0.81
CA SER A 97 9.93 -3.85 -0.41
C SER A 97 10.81 -3.77 -1.66
N VAL A 98 11.66 -2.74 -1.79
CA VAL A 98 12.57 -2.60 -2.95
C VAL A 98 13.50 -3.80 -3.09
N ASN A 99 13.97 -4.36 -1.97
CA ASN A 99 14.87 -5.51 -1.97
C ASN A 99 14.18 -6.80 -2.44
N LEU A 100 12.85 -6.89 -2.31
CA LEU A 100 12.06 -8.02 -2.80
C LEU A 100 11.67 -7.83 -4.26
N GLU A 101 11.06 -6.69 -4.57
CA GLU A 101 10.58 -6.36 -5.90
C GLU A 101 10.69 -4.85 -6.13
N SER A 102 11.28 -4.47 -7.25
CA SER A 102 11.32 -3.07 -7.66
C SER A 102 10.07 -2.75 -8.48
N SER A 103 9.26 -1.79 -8.01
CA SER A 103 8.08 -1.30 -8.73
C SER A 103 8.10 0.22 -8.85
N PRO A 104 7.49 0.80 -9.89
CA PRO A 104 7.32 2.25 -10.01
C PRO A 104 6.69 2.90 -8.76
N LYS A 105 5.72 2.19 -8.16
CA LYS A 105 5.01 2.64 -6.96
C LYS A 105 5.93 2.79 -5.75
N ILE A 106 6.84 1.84 -5.50
CA ILE A 106 7.77 1.94 -4.37
C ILE A 106 8.69 3.15 -4.52
N TYR A 107 9.21 3.38 -5.73
CA TYR A 107 10.06 4.53 -6.00
C TYR A 107 9.31 5.87 -5.92
N GLN A 108 8.02 5.90 -6.27
CA GLN A 108 7.17 7.06 -6.02
C GLN A 108 7.05 7.36 -4.51
N LEU A 109 6.81 6.34 -3.68
CA LEU A 109 6.71 6.49 -2.22
C LEU A 109 8.06 6.88 -1.57
N LEU A 110 9.18 6.32 -2.04
CA LEU A 110 10.53 6.71 -1.59
C LEU A 110 10.86 8.16 -1.98
N GLY A 111 10.42 8.58 -3.17
CA GLY A 111 10.53 9.98 -3.60
C GLY A 111 9.78 10.91 -2.66
N GLU A 112 8.53 10.55 -2.32
CA GLU A 112 7.71 11.33 -1.39
C GLU A 112 8.33 11.41 0.01
N LEU A 113 8.82 10.28 0.53
CA LEU A 113 9.55 10.21 1.79
C LEU A 113 10.74 11.18 1.81
N SER A 114 11.58 11.17 0.77
CA SER A 114 12.72 12.08 0.65
C SER A 114 12.29 13.55 0.52
N THR A 115 11.19 13.84 -0.18
CA THR A 115 10.63 15.20 -0.23
C THR A 115 10.22 15.66 1.17
N GLN A 116 9.53 14.82 1.94
CA GLN A 116 9.13 15.15 3.31
C GLN A 116 10.31 15.32 4.28
N LYS A 117 11.46 14.71 3.99
CA LYS A 117 12.72 14.87 4.73
C LYS A 117 13.52 16.11 4.35
N GLY A 118 13.14 16.84 3.30
CA GLY A 118 13.90 17.98 2.79
C GLY A 118 15.08 17.59 1.89
N GLU A 119 15.02 16.43 1.24
CA GLU A 119 16.07 15.88 0.37
C GLU A 119 15.63 15.84 -1.11
N PRO A 120 15.38 16.99 -1.77
CA PRO A 120 14.77 17.02 -3.11
C PRO A 120 15.65 16.39 -4.20
N ALA A 121 16.97 16.44 -4.06
CA ALA A 121 17.90 15.79 -4.98
C ALA A 121 17.77 14.26 -4.94
N GLN A 122 17.58 13.69 -3.75
CA GLN A 122 17.36 12.25 -3.58
C GLN A 122 15.97 11.85 -4.06
N ALA A 123 14.95 12.65 -3.73
CA ALA A 123 13.59 12.45 -4.25
C ALA A 123 13.56 12.39 -5.78
N SER A 124 14.24 13.31 -6.45
CA SER A 124 14.35 13.36 -7.91
C SER A 124 15.02 12.12 -8.51
N LYS A 125 15.97 11.48 -7.80
CA LYS A 125 16.57 10.21 -8.23
C LYS A 125 15.55 9.08 -8.14
N TYR A 126 14.80 8.99 -7.03
CA TYR A 126 13.77 7.97 -6.87
C TYR A 126 12.66 8.12 -7.91
N TYR A 127 12.10 9.33 -8.10
CA TYR A 127 11.08 9.56 -9.12
C TYR A 127 11.54 9.19 -10.52
N ARG A 128 12.78 9.54 -10.89
CA ARG A 128 13.36 9.15 -12.19
C ARG A 128 13.48 7.64 -12.34
N ARG A 129 13.92 6.94 -11.29
CA ARG A 129 14.02 5.47 -11.32
C ARG A 129 12.65 4.82 -11.46
N GLY A 130 11.66 5.29 -10.71
CA GLY A 130 10.27 4.82 -10.82
C GLY A 130 9.69 5.06 -12.22
N LEU A 131 9.94 6.23 -12.81
CA LEU A 131 9.51 6.54 -14.18
C LEU A 131 10.19 5.62 -15.21
N GLN A 132 11.49 5.34 -15.05
CA GLN A 132 12.19 4.43 -15.95
C GLN A 132 11.57 3.03 -15.93
N LEU A 133 11.30 2.48 -14.74
CA LEU A 133 10.65 1.17 -14.60
C LEU A 133 9.25 1.15 -15.22
N ALA A 134 8.46 2.20 -15.00
CA ALA A 134 7.13 2.29 -15.58
C ALA A 134 7.19 2.28 -17.12
N LEU A 135 8.21 2.89 -17.73
CA LEU A 135 8.39 2.90 -19.18
C LEU A 135 8.87 1.55 -19.72
N GLU A 136 9.68 0.81 -18.96
CA GLU A 136 10.14 -0.54 -19.30
C GLU A 136 8.98 -1.57 -19.27
N GLU A 137 7.94 -1.35 -18.46
CA GLU A 137 6.74 -2.21 -18.44
C GLU A 137 5.89 -2.12 -19.72
N PHE A 138 6.04 -1.06 -20.53
CA PHE A 138 5.29 -0.86 -21.78
C PHE A 138 6.07 -1.22 -23.06
N SER A 139 7.32 -1.69 -22.92
CA SER A 139 8.19 -2.07 -24.04
C SER A 139 8.25 -3.57 -24.26
#